data_AF-A0A836VGG9-F1
#
_entry.id   AF-A0A836VGG9-F1
#
_cell.length_a   1.000
_cell.length_b   1.000
_cell.length_c   1.000
_cell.angle_alpha   90.00
_cell.angle_beta   90.00
_cell.angle_gamma   90.00
#
_symmetry.space_group_name_H-M   'P 1'
#
loop_
_entity.id
_entity.type
_entity.pdbx_description
1 polymer ?
#
loop_
_entity_poly.entity_id
_entity_poly.type
_entity_poly.pdbx_seq_one_letter_code
_entity_poly.pdbx_strand_id
1 'polypeptide(L)'
;APLLILGYATGRIGCLLVGDDYGVATDLPWGMTFPKGAPPTLVPVHPTQVYETLMGFGIFAILWKLRTVSWPHGRRFALYLMLAGTERFLIEFIRTNNEYLLGLSGAQIISICMFIIGITLINKLGKASHDDSAAGAET
;
A
#
# COMPACT_ATOMS: atom_id res chain seq x y z
N ALA A 1 -0.20 12.04 5.65
CA ALA A 1 0.25 10.82 4.94
C ALA A 1 1.00 9.84 5.85
N PRO A 2 2.15 10.17 6.50
CA PRO A 2 2.92 9.16 7.25
C PRO A 2 2.15 8.52 8.42
N LEU A 3 1.32 9.26 9.13
CA LEU A 3 0.48 8.69 10.20
C LEU A 3 -0.64 7.76 9.69
N LEU A 4 -1.10 7.94 8.44
CA LEU A 4 -2.15 7.09 7.85
C LEU A 4 -1.62 5.67 7.62
N ILE A 5 -0.42 5.55 7.03
CA ILE A 5 0.18 4.24 6.78
C ILE A 5 0.62 3.56 8.08
N LEU A 6 1.01 4.33 9.09
CA LEU A 6 1.32 3.79 10.42
C LEU A 6 0.08 3.15 11.06
N GLY A 7 -1.07 3.85 11.03
CA GLY A 7 -2.34 3.30 11.52
C GLY A 7 -2.76 2.04 10.78
N TYR A 8 -2.57 2.03 9.45
CA TYR A 8 -2.82 0.86 8.61
C TYR A 8 -1.95 -0.35 9.00
N ALA A 9 -0.63 -0.16 9.11
CA ALA A 9 0.30 -1.20 9.50
C ALA A 9 -0.04 -1.77 10.89
N THR A 10 -0.37 -0.91 11.85
CA THR A 10 -0.78 -1.36 13.19
C THR A 10 -2.10 -2.15 13.18
N GLY A 11 -3.05 -1.78 12.31
CA GLY A 11 -4.30 -2.52 12.16
C GLY A 11 -4.08 -3.94 11.65
N ARG A 12 -3.10 -4.14 10.75
CA ARG A 12 -2.75 -5.47 10.21
C ARG A 12 -2.12 -6.40 11.23
N ILE A 13 -1.47 -5.86 12.26
CA ILE A 13 -1.04 -6.66 13.42
C ILE A 13 -2.27 -7.24 14.14
N GLY A 14 -3.35 -6.48 14.27
CA GLY A 14 -4.62 -6.97 14.81
C GLY A 14 -5.19 -8.14 14.00
N CYS A 15 -5.19 -8.03 12.67
CA CYS A 15 -5.59 -9.11 11.76
C CYS A 15 -4.75 -10.38 11.96
N LEU A 16 -3.43 -10.23 12.14
CA LEU A 16 -2.54 -11.36 12.42
C LEU A 16 -2.90 -12.08 13.73
N LEU A 17 -3.25 -11.34 14.78
CA LEU A 17 -3.63 -11.91 16.08
C LEU A 17 -4.98 -12.64 16.02
N VAL A 18 -5.90 -12.16 15.19
CA VAL A 18 -7.18 -12.83 14.93
C VAL A 18 -7.01 -14.03 13.99
N GLY A 19 -6.04 -13.97 13.08
CA GLY A 19 -5.84 -14.98 12.04
C GLY A 19 -6.91 -14.90 10.95
N ASP A 20 -7.30 -13.68 10.56
CA ASP A 20 -8.17 -13.40 9.41
C ASP A 20 -7.36 -12.83 8.25
N ASP A 21 -7.91 -12.75 7.03
CA ASP A 21 -7.28 -12.01 5.93
C ASP A 21 -5.94 -12.58 5.38
N TYR A 22 -5.68 -13.87 5.58
CA TYR A 22 -4.49 -14.58 5.05
C TYR A 22 -4.59 -14.90 3.54
N GLY A 23 -3.44 -15.21 2.92
CA GLY A 23 -3.34 -15.52 1.49
C GLY A 23 -3.53 -17.00 1.17
N VAL A 24 -3.15 -17.40 -0.05
CA VAL A 24 -3.27 -18.81 -0.50
C VAL A 24 -2.36 -19.76 0.27
N ALA A 25 -2.65 -21.06 0.16
CA ALA A 25 -1.80 -22.12 0.69
C ALA A 25 -0.38 -22.04 0.12
N THR A 26 0.63 -22.29 0.95
CA THR A 26 2.03 -22.15 0.58
C THR A 26 2.90 -23.21 1.23
N ASP A 27 3.91 -23.67 0.52
CA ASP A 27 4.91 -24.62 1.03
C ASP A 27 6.19 -23.92 1.53
N LEU A 28 6.16 -22.58 1.59
CA LEU A 28 7.29 -21.77 2.04
C LEU A 28 7.56 -21.98 3.54
N PRO A 29 8.83 -21.92 3.98
CA PRO A 29 9.21 -22.24 5.36
C PRO A 29 8.69 -21.24 6.41
N TRP A 30 8.17 -20.09 5.99
CA TRP A 30 7.53 -19.07 6.84
C TRP A 30 6.00 -19.03 6.69
N GLY A 31 5.40 -20.03 6.04
CA GLY A 31 3.95 -20.20 6.02
C GLY A 31 3.40 -20.36 7.44
N MET A 32 2.24 -19.77 7.71
CA MET A 32 1.60 -19.84 9.03
C MET A 32 0.29 -20.60 8.95
N THR A 33 -0.03 -21.34 10.01
CA THR A 33 -1.33 -21.99 10.19
C THR A 33 -2.14 -21.22 11.21
N PHE A 34 -3.44 -21.10 10.97
CA PHE A 34 -4.36 -20.39 11.85
C PHE A 34 -5.46 -21.36 12.30
N PRO A 35 -5.16 -22.29 13.24
CA PRO A 35 -6.12 -23.30 13.69
C PRO A 35 -7.34 -22.70 14.40
N LYS A 36 -7.19 -21.50 14.96
CA LYS A 36 -8.27 -20.70 15.57
C LYS A 36 -8.59 -19.42 14.77
N GLY A 37 -8.14 -19.35 13.51
CA GLY A 37 -8.37 -18.20 12.64
C GLY A 37 -9.82 -18.08 12.19
N ALA A 38 -10.10 -17.02 11.44
CA ALA A 38 -11.40 -16.77 10.84
C ALA A 38 -11.23 -16.47 9.33
N PRO A 39 -11.28 -17.49 8.45
CA PRO A 39 -11.58 -18.90 8.70
C PRO A 39 -10.43 -19.68 9.39
N PRO A 40 -10.72 -20.81 10.06
CA PRO A 40 -9.67 -21.66 10.60
C PRO A 40 -9.01 -22.46 9.47
N THR A 41 -7.68 -22.47 9.43
CA THR A 41 -6.89 -23.28 8.48
C THR A 41 -5.79 -24.05 9.20
N LEU A 42 -5.69 -25.34 8.88
CA LEU A 42 -4.60 -26.23 9.32
C LEU A 42 -3.48 -26.34 8.29
N VAL A 43 -3.73 -25.85 7.07
CA VAL A 43 -2.73 -25.82 5.99
C VAL A 43 -1.92 -24.52 6.10
N PRO A 44 -0.59 -24.58 5.94
CA PRO A 44 0.22 -23.36 5.92
C PRO A 44 -0.22 -22.43 4.79
N VAL A 45 -0.48 -21.17 5.14
CA VAL A 45 -0.91 -20.12 4.21
C VAL A 45 0.08 -18.97 4.21
N HIS A 46 0.09 -18.19 3.14
CA HIS A 46 0.84 -16.95 3.09
C HIS A 46 0.32 -15.97 4.15
N PRO A 47 1.17 -15.53 5.11
CA PRO A 47 0.76 -14.56 6.12
C PRO A 47 0.78 -13.13 5.55
N THR A 48 -0.20 -12.81 4.72
CA THR A 48 -0.32 -11.53 4.01
C THR A 48 -0.38 -10.33 4.96
N GLN A 49 -0.92 -10.51 6.16
CA GLN A 49 -0.97 -9.50 7.22
C GLN A 49 0.44 -9.10 7.68
N VAL A 50 1.38 -10.06 7.74
CA VAL A 50 2.80 -9.78 8.05
C VAL A 50 3.42 -8.99 6.91
N TYR A 51 3.18 -9.39 5.66
CA TYR A 51 3.68 -8.67 4.50
C TYR A 51 3.16 -7.23 4.44
N GLU A 52 1.85 -7.02 4.67
CA GLU A 52 1.20 -5.70 4.73
C GLU A 52 1.76 -4.86 5.89
N THR A 53 1.99 -5.48 7.05
CA THR A 53 2.60 -4.78 8.20
C THR A 53 4.02 -4.32 7.86
N LEU A 54 4.85 -5.21 7.32
CA LEU A 54 6.24 -4.90 6.95
C LEU A 54 6.32 -3.83 5.86
N MET A 55 5.49 -3.94 4.83
CA MET A 55 5.43 -2.93 3.78
C MET A 55 4.88 -1.61 4.30
N GLY A 56 3.85 -1.61 5.13
CA GLY A 56 3.30 -0.41 5.77
C GLY A 56 4.34 0.33 6.61
N PHE A 57 5.12 -0.38 7.43
CA PHE A 57 6.26 0.22 8.16
C PHE A 57 7.39 0.67 7.22
N GLY A 58 7.65 -0.04 6.13
CA GLY A 58 8.61 0.38 5.10
C GLY A 58 8.20 1.69 4.42
N ILE A 59 6.94 1.81 4.02
CA ILE A 59 6.37 3.03 3.44
C ILE A 59 6.39 4.16 4.48
N PHE A 60 6.06 3.87 5.74
CA PHE A 60 6.20 4.83 6.84
C PHE A 60 7.63 5.36 6.93
N ALA A 61 8.63 4.47 6.95
CA ALA A 61 10.04 4.84 7.05
C ALA A 61 10.50 5.70 5.87
N ILE A 62 10.07 5.37 4.64
CA ILE A 62 10.34 6.19 3.43
C ILE A 62 9.73 7.58 3.58
N LEU A 63 8.44 7.66 3.91
CA LEU A 63 7.74 8.95 4.07
C LEU A 63 8.29 9.76 5.24
N TRP A 64 8.74 9.10 6.31
CA TRP A 64 9.36 9.72 7.46
C TRP A 64 10.74 10.28 7.14
N LYS A 65 11.56 9.55 6.38
CA LYS A 65 12.87 10.03 5.91
C LYS A 65 12.71 11.25 5.00
N LEU A 66 11.68 11.25 4.15
CA LEU A 66 11.37 12.37 3.26
C LEU A 66 10.66 13.54 3.95
N ARG A 67 10.44 13.49 5.28
CA ARG A 67 9.77 14.57 6.02
C ARG A 67 10.54 15.89 5.99
N THR A 68 11.87 15.82 5.94
CA THR A 68 12.77 16.98 5.95
C THR A 68 12.93 17.62 4.58
N VAL A 69 12.49 16.95 3.51
CA VAL A 69 12.57 17.47 2.15
C VAL A 69 11.41 18.43 1.89
N SER A 70 11.71 19.69 1.56
CA SER A 70 10.71 20.71 1.22
C SER A 70 10.12 20.44 -0.16
N TRP A 71 8.95 19.80 -0.19
CA TRP A 71 8.19 19.56 -1.42
C TRP A 71 6.92 20.39 -1.45
N PRO A 72 6.40 20.71 -2.65
CA PRO A 72 5.08 21.30 -2.82
C PRO A 72 4.02 20.51 -2.06
N HIS A 73 3.05 21.23 -1.48
CA HIS A 73 1.93 20.63 -0.78
C HIS A 73 1.23 19.60 -1.68
N GLY A 74 0.94 18.41 -1.13
CA GLY A 74 0.31 17.31 -1.86
C GLY A 74 1.27 16.26 -2.46
N ARG A 75 2.54 16.59 -2.74
CA ARG A 75 3.48 15.62 -3.37
C ARG A 75 3.76 14.40 -2.50
N ARG A 76 3.82 14.59 -1.18
CA ARG A 76 3.97 13.49 -0.21
C ARG A 76 2.73 12.59 -0.13
N PHE A 77 1.54 13.16 -0.34
CA PHE A 77 0.29 12.40 -0.38
C PHE A 77 0.20 11.59 -1.68
N ALA A 78 0.62 12.16 -2.82
CA ALA A 78 0.70 11.44 -4.08
C ALA A 78 1.66 10.25 -4.02
N LEU A 79 2.85 10.44 -3.43
CA LEU A 79 3.82 9.36 -3.21
C LEU A 79 3.22 8.26 -2.33
N TYR A 80 2.50 8.63 -1.27
CA TYR A 80 1.76 7.68 -0.44
C TYR A 80 0.73 6.89 -1.26
N LEU A 81 -0.08 7.53 -2.11
CA LEU A 81 -1.06 6.85 -2.96
C LEU A 81 -0.41 5.84 -3.91
N MET A 82 0.72 6.20 -4.52
CA MET A 82 1.46 5.29 -5.38
C MET A 82 2.00 4.09 -4.60
N LEU A 83 2.67 4.32 -3.48
CA LEU A 83 3.26 3.25 -2.67
C LEU A 83 2.19 2.32 -2.08
N ALA A 84 1.10 2.88 -1.54
CA ALA A 84 -0.01 2.10 -1.01
C ALA A 84 -0.78 1.32 -2.09
N GLY A 85 -0.93 1.91 -3.29
CA GLY A 85 -1.49 1.21 -4.45
C GLY A 85 -0.62 0.05 -4.91
N THR A 86 0.70 0.24 -4.99
CA THR A 86 1.63 -0.84 -5.33
C THR A 86 1.62 -1.96 -4.30
N GLU A 87 1.65 -1.63 -3.00
CA GLU A 87 1.52 -2.61 -1.93
C GLU A 87 0.26 -3.45 -2.07
N ARG A 88 -0.90 -2.78 -2.22
CA ARG A 88 -2.19 -3.46 -2.37
C ARG A 88 -2.24 -4.37 -3.59
N PHE A 89 -1.66 -3.93 -4.71
CA PHE A 89 -1.56 -4.75 -5.91
C PHE A 89 -0.76 -6.03 -5.65
N LEU A 90 0.42 -5.93 -5.02
CA LEU A 90 1.30 -7.08 -4.76
C LEU A 90 0.68 -8.08 -3.78
N ILE A 91 0.03 -7.61 -2.70
CA ILE A 91 -0.64 -8.48 -1.73
C ILE A 91 -1.81 -9.21 -2.36
N GLU A 92 -2.53 -8.55 -3.25
CA GLU A 92 -3.69 -9.14 -3.90
C GLU A 92 -3.33 -10.30 -4.83
N PHE A 93 -2.14 -10.28 -5.45
CA PHE A 93 -1.61 -11.47 -6.17
C PHE A 93 -1.46 -12.69 -5.26
N ILE A 94 -1.13 -12.47 -3.98
CA ILE A 94 -0.92 -13.53 -2.99
C ILE A 94 -2.26 -13.96 -2.36
N ARG A 95 -3.27 -13.08 -2.33
CA ARG A 95 -4.56 -13.36 -1.69
C ARG A 95 -5.55 -14.13 -2.56
N THR A 96 -5.35 -14.21 -3.87
CA THR A 96 -6.25 -14.88 -4.85
C THR A 96 -7.73 -14.71 -4.47
N ASN A 97 -8.22 -13.48 -4.54
CA ASN A 97 -9.67 -13.26 -4.54
C ASN A 97 -10.27 -13.75 -5.87
N ASN A 98 -11.51 -14.24 -5.81
CA ASN A 98 -12.29 -14.57 -7.00
C ASN A 98 -12.35 -13.37 -7.97
N GLU A 99 -12.15 -13.64 -9.25
CA GLU A 99 -12.23 -12.68 -10.35
C GLU A 99 -13.64 -12.06 -10.37
N TYR A 100 -13.73 -10.73 -10.31
CA TYR A 100 -15.03 -10.03 -10.25
C TYR A 100 -15.39 -9.39 -11.60
N LEU A 101 -14.49 -8.58 -12.17
CA LEU A 101 -14.73 -7.81 -13.39
C LEU A 101 -13.49 -7.88 -14.28
N LEU A 102 -13.67 -8.31 -15.53
CA LEU A 102 -12.61 -8.41 -16.56
C LEU A 102 -11.44 -9.36 -16.20
N GLY A 103 -11.63 -10.34 -15.31
CA GLY A 103 -10.55 -11.22 -14.86
C GLY A 103 -9.58 -10.56 -13.86
N LEU A 104 -9.93 -9.38 -13.33
CA LEU A 104 -9.18 -8.66 -12.30
C LEU A 104 -9.99 -8.63 -10.99
N SER A 105 -9.29 -8.66 -9.86
CA SER A 105 -9.92 -8.51 -8.55
C SER A 105 -10.29 -7.04 -8.27
N GLY A 106 -11.32 -6.80 -7.45
CA GLY A 106 -11.72 -5.45 -7.08
C GLY A 106 -10.59 -4.62 -6.46
N ALA A 107 -9.70 -5.26 -5.69
CA ALA A 107 -8.55 -4.59 -5.10
C ALA A 107 -7.45 -4.27 -6.14
N GLN A 108 -7.31 -5.05 -7.22
CA GLN A 108 -6.41 -4.71 -8.33
C GLN A 108 -6.88 -3.44 -9.05
N ILE A 109 -8.19 -3.31 -9.30
CA ILE A 109 -8.77 -2.12 -9.94
C ILE A 109 -8.53 -0.88 -9.07
N ILE A 110 -8.83 -0.96 -7.77
CA ILE A 110 -8.61 0.16 -6.83
C ILE A 110 -7.12 0.54 -6.78
N SER A 111 -6.22 -0.45 -6.78
CA SER A 111 -4.78 -0.23 -6.77
C SER A 111 -4.30 0.53 -8.02
N ILE A 112 -4.79 0.13 -9.20
CA ILE A 112 -4.49 0.81 -10.47
C ILE A 112 -5.03 2.25 -10.44
N CYS A 113 -6.27 2.45 -9.99
CA CYS A 113 -6.84 3.79 -9.84
C CYS A 113 -6.01 4.67 -8.90
N MET A 114 -5.62 4.16 -7.72
CA MET A 114 -4.77 4.89 -6.78
C MET A 114 -3.41 5.25 -7.39
N PHE A 115 -2.82 4.35 -8.17
CA PHE A 115 -1.54 4.58 -8.82
C PHE A 115 -1.64 5.67 -9.91
N ILE A 116 -2.68 5.63 -10.75
CA ILE A 116 -2.94 6.65 -11.79
C ILE A 116 -3.20 8.02 -11.15
N ILE A 117 -4.02 8.07 -10.09
CA ILE A 117 -4.27 9.31 -9.34
C ILE A 117 -2.96 9.85 -8.74
N GLY A 118 -2.12 8.98 -8.18
CA GLY A 118 -0.80 9.35 -7.67
C GLY A 118 0.09 9.99 -8.74
N ILE A 119 0.23 9.37 -9.90
CA ILE A 119 1.04 9.88 -11.02
C ILE A 119 0.52 11.24 -11.50
N THR A 120 -0.80 11.35 -11.72
CA THR A 120 -1.39 12.60 -12.22
C THR A 120 -1.20 13.75 -11.22
N LEU A 121 -1.31 13.47 -9.91
CA LEU A 121 -1.05 14.47 -8.88
C LEU A 121 0.42 14.91 -8.86
N ILE A 122 1.38 13.98 -8.97
CA ILE A 122 2.81 14.31 -9.04
C ILE A 122 3.11 15.17 -10.27
N ASN A 123 2.58 14.81 -11.43
CA ASN A 123 2.83 15.53 -12.68
C ASN A 123 2.23 16.95 -12.64
N LYS A 124 1.02 17.12 -12.09
CA LYS A 124 0.41 18.44 -11.93
C LYS A 124 1.18 19.32 -10.94
N LEU A 125 1.62 18.76 -9.82
CA LEU A 125 2.37 19.47 -8.80
C LEU A 125 3.80 19.81 -9.24
N GLY A 126 4.42 18.96 -10.08
CA GLY A 126 5.72 19.24 -10.70
C GLY A 126 5.66 20.39 -11.70
N LYS A 127 4.59 20.46 -12.50
CA LYS A 127 4.36 21.59 -13.42
C LYS A 127 4.08 22.89 -12.66
N ALA A 128 3.20 22.87 -11.65
CA ALA A 128 2.91 24.05 -10.83
C ALA A 128 4.17 24.63 -10.17
N SER A 129 5.05 23.79 -9.61
CA SER A 129 6.31 24.27 -9.03
C SER A 129 7.29 24.88 -10.03
N HIS A 130 7.21 24.46 -11.30
CA HIS A 130 8.07 24.96 -12.36
C HIS A 130 7.55 26.30 -12.92
N ASP A 131 6.23 26.46 -13.03
CA ASP A 131 5.59 27.71 -13.44
C ASP A 131 5.74 28.80 -12.37
N ASP A 132 5.60 28.47 -11.08
CA ASP A 132 5.81 29.42 -9.97
C ASP A 132 7.25 29.95 -9.91
N SER A 133 8.24 29.08 -10.22
CA SER A 133 9.66 29.48 -10.26
C SER A 133 9.99 30.33 -11.49
N ALA A 134 9.30 30.10 -12.62
CA ALA A 134 9.46 30.92 -13.81
C ALA A 134 8.82 32.31 -13.63
N ALA A 135 7.62 32.38 -13.05
CA ALA A 135 6.92 33.65 -12.79
C ALA A 135 7.63 34.54 -11.75
N GLY A 136 8.27 33.95 -10.74
CA GLY A 136 9.05 34.70 -9.75
C GLY A 136 10.45 35.15 -10.21
N ALA A 137 10.93 34.66 -11.35
CA ALA A 137 12.20 35.08 -11.95
C ALA A 137 12.05 36.27 -12.92
N GLU A 138 10.82 36.60 -13.31
CA GLU A 138 10.49 37.73 -14.21
C GLU A 138 10.10 39.03 -13.46
N THR A 139 10.15 39.03 -12.12
CA THR A 139 9.89 40.20 -11.24
C THR A 139 11.13 40.64 -10.50
#